data_AF-A0AAU1VC56-F1
#
_entry.id   AF-A0AAU1VC56-F1
#
_cell.length_a   1.000
_cell.length_b   1.000
_cell.length_c   1.000
_cell.angle_alpha   90.00
_cell.angle_beta   90.00
_cell.angle_gamma   90.00
#
_symmetry.space_group_name_H-M   'P 1'
#
loop_
_entity.id
_entity.type
_entity.pdbx_description
1 polymer ?
#
loop_
_entity_poly.entity_id
_entity_poly.type
_entity_poly.pdbx_seq_one_letter_code
_entity_poly.pdbx_strand_id
1 'polypeptide(L)'
;MVLALSGCSSWVCTDTTAERGEAAVRVQVVDTDGQPLGFTAAVVDWSLEPHPQTPSEGDQVHFRFRFDGADEYSDPAVDACAVDKQRVTLGCQTVSSSQAFGRWIAVEHPEQVDAVLLIPNDQSHDRRTCEADIKDGGGTHPPEPPSRGDQL
;
A
#
# COMPACT_ATOMS: atom_id res chain seq x y z
N MET A 1 40.67 -19.46 23.11
CA MET A 1 39.60 -19.11 24.06
C MET A 1 38.88 -17.91 23.46
N VAL A 2 37.61 -18.10 23.11
CA VAL A 2 36.75 -17.12 22.43
C VAL A 2 36.30 -16.07 23.44
N LEU A 3 36.45 -14.79 23.12
CA LEU A 3 35.70 -13.70 23.74
C LEU A 3 35.00 -12.95 22.60
N ALA A 4 33.89 -13.52 22.16
CA ALA A 4 32.92 -12.86 21.31
C ALA A 4 32.14 -11.88 22.19
N LEU A 5 32.33 -10.58 21.95
CA LEU A 5 31.48 -9.54 22.53
C LEU A 5 30.16 -9.55 21.76
N SER A 6 29.16 -10.24 22.31
CA SER A 6 27.76 -10.14 21.92
C SER A 6 27.24 -8.76 22.33
N GLY A 7 27.40 -7.77 21.45
CA GLY A 7 26.67 -6.52 21.51
C GLY A 7 25.31 -6.69 20.85
N CYS A 8 24.29 -6.99 21.65
CA CYS A 8 22.90 -6.94 21.21
C CYS A 8 22.49 -5.47 20.95
N SER A 9 22.28 -5.11 19.69
CA SER A 9 21.63 -3.86 19.27
C SER A 9 20.29 -4.19 18.64
N SER A 10 19.32 -4.59 19.47
CA SER A 10 17.96 -4.95 19.07
C SER A 10 16.96 -3.79 19.12
N TRP A 11 17.39 -2.55 19.37
CA TRP A 11 16.51 -1.55 20.02
C TRP A 11 15.75 -0.53 19.19
N VAL A 12 15.81 -0.50 17.86
CA VAL A 12 14.89 0.40 17.11
C VAL A 12 14.52 -0.12 15.73
N CYS A 13 14.11 -1.38 15.64
CA CYS A 13 13.23 -1.76 14.54
C CYS A 13 12.28 -2.82 15.04
N THR A 14 10.99 -2.48 15.06
CA THR A 14 9.94 -3.43 15.40
C THR A 14 9.26 -3.72 14.08
N ASP A 15 9.24 -4.98 13.64
CA ASP A 15 8.27 -5.43 12.64
C ASP A 15 6.91 -4.90 13.08
N THR A 16 6.23 -4.21 12.18
CA THR A 16 5.31 -3.15 12.54
C THR A 16 4.18 -3.69 13.40
N THR A 17 4.00 -3.15 14.61
CA THR A 17 2.71 -3.25 15.32
C THR A 17 1.70 -2.23 14.78
N ALA A 18 2.09 -1.45 13.76
CA ALA A 18 1.20 -0.54 13.09
C ALA A 18 0.04 -1.36 12.51
N GLU A 19 -1.18 -0.99 12.90
CA GLU A 19 -2.37 -1.63 12.38
C GLU A 19 -2.72 -1.01 11.03
N ARG A 20 -3.24 -1.83 10.12
CA ARG A 20 -3.85 -1.32 8.88
C ARG A 20 -5.05 -0.47 9.26
N GLY A 21 -5.09 0.75 8.74
CA GLY A 21 -6.28 1.57 8.89
C GLY A 21 -7.44 1.05 8.02
N GLU A 22 -8.65 1.53 8.33
CA GLU A 22 -9.86 1.10 7.62
C GLU A 22 -9.79 1.47 6.13
N ALA A 23 -9.97 0.47 5.27
CA ALA A 23 -9.92 0.67 3.83
C ALA A 23 -11.20 1.36 3.30
N ALA A 24 -11.04 2.34 2.43
CA ALA A 24 -12.16 3.06 1.83
C ALA A 24 -11.84 3.58 0.42
N VAL A 25 -12.87 3.94 -0.33
CA VAL A 25 -12.74 4.58 -1.67
C VAL A 25 -12.02 5.93 -1.57
N ARG A 26 -12.11 6.59 -0.41
CA ARG A 26 -11.43 7.84 -0.09
C ARG A 26 -10.88 7.77 1.33
N VAL A 27 -9.60 8.06 1.49
CA VAL A 27 -8.89 7.97 2.77
C VAL A 27 -8.05 9.21 3.03
N GLN A 28 -7.96 9.59 4.29
CA GLN A 28 -6.92 10.51 4.76
C GLN A 28 -5.64 9.68 4.95
N VAL A 29 -4.55 10.07 4.30
CA VAL A 29 -3.27 9.37 4.44
C VAL A 29 -2.70 9.63 5.82
N VAL A 30 -2.23 8.56 6.47
CA VAL A 30 -1.68 8.57 7.83
C VAL A 30 -0.27 8.00 7.88
N ASP A 31 0.53 8.45 8.83
CA ASP A 31 1.83 7.84 9.13
C ASP A 31 1.70 6.52 9.90
N THR A 32 2.84 5.97 10.35
CA THR A 32 2.93 4.71 11.08
C THR A 32 2.31 4.77 12.49
N ASP A 33 2.10 5.96 13.04
CA ASP A 33 1.42 6.21 14.30
C ASP A 33 -0.09 6.53 14.10
N GLY A 34 -0.58 6.45 12.86
CA GLY A 34 -1.95 6.76 12.49
C GLY A 34 -2.26 8.27 12.46
N GLN A 35 -1.25 9.14 12.48
CA GLN A 35 -1.45 10.58 12.43
C GLN A 35 -1.67 11.06 10.98
N PRO A 36 -2.68 11.92 10.72
CA PRO A 36 -2.92 12.46 9.38
C PRO A 36 -1.74 13.26 8.85
N LEU A 37 -1.33 12.97 7.62
CA LEU A 37 -0.25 13.68 6.92
C LEU A 37 -0.72 14.88 6.10
N GLY A 38 -2.03 15.15 6.07
CA GLY A 38 -2.63 16.24 5.29
C GLY A 38 -2.93 15.90 3.83
N PHE A 39 -2.65 14.67 3.38
CA PHE A 39 -2.98 14.18 2.04
C PHE A 39 -4.27 13.36 2.03
N THR A 40 -5.11 13.51 1.01
CA THR A 40 -6.27 12.62 0.79
C THR A 40 -6.05 11.81 -0.48
N ALA A 41 -6.15 10.48 -0.39
CA ALA A 41 -6.14 9.60 -1.56
C ALA A 41 -7.58 9.17 -1.88
N ALA A 42 -7.93 9.10 -3.16
CA ALA A 42 -9.26 8.66 -3.58
C ALA A 42 -9.22 7.87 -4.89
N VAL A 43 -9.95 6.76 -4.94
CA VAL A 43 -10.35 6.11 -6.20
C VAL A 43 -11.44 6.97 -6.83
N VAL A 44 -11.19 7.43 -8.05
CA VAL A 44 -12.08 8.31 -8.81
C VAL A 44 -13.04 7.48 -9.67
N ASP A 45 -12.53 6.37 -10.21
CA ASP A 45 -13.26 5.52 -11.16
C ASP A 45 -12.56 4.17 -11.28
N TRP A 46 -13.31 3.12 -11.65
CA TRP A 46 -12.73 1.82 -11.98
C TRP A 46 -13.66 0.98 -12.88
N SER A 47 -13.07 0.06 -13.63
CA SER A 47 -13.74 -0.83 -14.56
C SER A 47 -12.98 -2.15 -14.71
N LEU A 48 -13.68 -3.17 -15.20
CA LEU A 48 -13.06 -4.42 -15.68
C LEU A 48 -12.84 -4.29 -17.18
N GLU A 49 -11.58 -4.35 -17.60
CA GLU A 49 -11.18 -4.15 -19.00
C GLU A 49 -10.01 -5.09 -19.34
N PRO A 50 -9.85 -5.53 -20.59
CA PRO A 50 -8.65 -6.24 -21.01
C PRO A 50 -7.43 -5.33 -20.93
N HIS A 51 -6.35 -5.80 -20.30
CA HIS A 51 -5.11 -5.02 -20.22
C HIS A 51 -4.53 -4.76 -21.62
N PRO A 52 -4.25 -3.50 -22.03
CA PRO A 52 -3.84 -3.19 -23.41
C PRO A 52 -2.56 -3.89 -23.87
N GLN A 53 -1.65 -4.20 -22.93
CA GLN A 53 -0.38 -4.86 -23.24
C GLN A 53 -0.48 -6.39 -23.16
N THR A 54 -1.49 -6.93 -22.46
CA THR A 54 -1.66 -8.38 -22.23
C THR A 54 -3.13 -8.81 -22.37
N PRO A 55 -3.82 -8.48 -23.49
CA PRO A 55 -5.26 -8.70 -23.62
C PRO A 55 -5.66 -10.20 -23.59
N SER A 56 -4.73 -11.11 -23.86
CA SER A 56 -4.96 -12.56 -23.77
C SER A 56 -5.15 -13.08 -22.34
N GLU A 57 -4.78 -12.29 -21.33
CA GLU A 57 -4.98 -12.64 -19.91
C GLU A 57 -6.41 -12.39 -19.43
N GLY A 58 -7.26 -11.80 -20.29
CA GLY A 58 -8.64 -11.46 -19.96
C GLY A 58 -8.77 -10.11 -19.27
N ASP A 59 -9.91 -9.91 -18.61
CA ASP A 59 -10.21 -8.66 -17.93
C ASP A 59 -9.36 -8.51 -16.66
N GLN A 60 -8.90 -7.29 -16.41
CA GLN A 60 -8.22 -6.86 -15.19
C GLN A 60 -8.91 -5.62 -14.65
N VAL A 61 -8.62 -5.26 -13.40
CA VAL A 61 -9.18 -4.05 -12.80
C VAL A 61 -8.37 -2.86 -13.27
N HIS A 62 -8.97 -2.01 -14.10
CA HIS A 62 -8.44 -0.69 -14.42
C HIS A 62 -9.05 0.33 -13.47
N PHE A 63 -8.24 1.15 -12.80
CA PHE A 63 -8.74 2.16 -11.89
C PHE A 63 -7.97 3.46 -11.99
N ARG A 64 -8.67 4.56 -11.75
CA ARG A 64 -8.10 5.91 -11.65
C ARG A 64 -8.17 6.37 -10.22
N PHE A 65 -7.13 7.05 -9.78
CA PHE A 65 -7.04 7.61 -8.44
C PHE A 65 -6.43 8.99 -8.50
N ARG A 66 -6.57 9.73 -7.40
CA ARG A 66 -5.91 11.01 -7.21
C ARG A 66 -5.44 11.17 -5.77
N PHE A 67 -4.45 12.03 -5.60
CA PHE A 67 -4.02 12.54 -4.31
C PHE A 67 -4.33 14.04 -4.26
N ASP A 68 -5.09 14.46 -3.26
CA ASP A 68 -5.38 15.85 -2.96
C ASP A 68 -4.43 16.31 -1.83
N GLY A 69 -3.78 17.47 -1.99
CA GLY A 69 -2.89 18.06 -0.98
C GLY A 69 -1.41 17.69 -1.11
N ALA A 70 -1.04 16.77 -2.02
CA ALA A 70 0.35 16.49 -2.35
C ALA A 70 0.92 17.59 -3.26
N ASP A 71 2.13 18.07 -2.96
CA ASP A 71 2.89 18.99 -3.80
C ASP A 71 3.96 18.24 -4.63
N GLU A 72 4.71 18.98 -5.46
CA GLU A 72 5.72 18.41 -6.35
C GLU A 72 6.93 17.77 -5.64
N TYR A 73 7.09 18.00 -4.34
CA TYR A 73 8.19 17.47 -3.51
C TYR A 73 7.74 16.31 -2.61
N SER A 74 6.44 16.14 -2.42
CA SER A 74 5.84 15.00 -1.72
C SER A 74 5.46 13.89 -2.71
N ASP A 75 5.79 12.63 -2.39
CA ASP A 75 5.26 11.47 -3.13
C ASP A 75 4.60 10.44 -2.19
N PRO A 76 3.49 10.80 -1.51
CA PRO A 76 2.79 9.87 -0.65
C PRO A 76 2.32 8.66 -1.46
N ALA A 77 2.33 7.50 -0.83
CA ALA A 77 1.93 6.25 -1.45
C ALA A 77 0.94 5.50 -0.56
N VAL A 78 -0.03 4.82 -1.16
CA VAL A 78 -0.98 3.99 -0.43
C VAL A 78 -1.19 2.67 -1.16
N ASP A 79 -1.63 1.65 -0.45
CA ASP A 79 -2.05 0.40 -1.07
C ASP A 79 -3.48 0.52 -1.61
N ALA A 80 -3.65 0.19 -2.88
CA ALA A 80 -4.93 0.07 -3.56
C ALA A 80 -5.24 -1.41 -3.78
N CYS A 81 -6.40 -1.86 -3.32
CA CYS A 81 -6.80 -3.27 -3.36
C CYS A 81 -8.15 -3.44 -4.06
N ALA A 82 -8.20 -4.34 -5.04
CA ALA A 82 -9.46 -4.87 -5.53
C ALA A 82 -10.01 -5.84 -4.48
N VAL A 83 -11.30 -5.75 -4.16
CA VAL A 83 -11.92 -6.59 -3.14
C VAL A 83 -13.24 -7.18 -3.63
N ASP A 84 -13.65 -8.28 -3.00
CA ASP A 84 -15.00 -8.83 -3.18
C ASP A 84 -16.04 -8.13 -2.31
N LYS A 85 -17.30 -8.61 -2.38
CA LYS A 85 -18.44 -8.11 -1.60
C LYS A 85 -18.26 -8.22 -0.09
N GLN A 86 -17.38 -9.10 0.36
CA GLN A 86 -17.08 -9.30 1.77
C GLN A 86 -15.86 -8.47 2.20
N ARG A 87 -15.27 -7.66 1.29
CA ARG A 87 -14.02 -6.93 1.48
C ARG A 87 -12.80 -7.84 1.65
N VAL A 88 -12.83 -9.03 1.05
CA VAL A 88 -11.66 -9.91 0.93
C VAL A 88 -10.82 -9.46 -0.26
N THR A 89 -9.50 -9.40 -0.05
CA THR A 89 -8.54 -8.90 -1.04
C THR A 89 -8.41 -9.84 -2.25
N LEU A 90 -8.78 -9.30 -3.41
CA LEU A 90 -8.57 -9.74 -4.80
C LEU A 90 -7.10 -9.80 -5.23
N GLY A 91 -6.47 -8.66 -4.98
CA GLY A 91 -5.11 -8.29 -5.35
C GLY A 91 -4.89 -6.83 -4.97
N CYS A 92 -3.65 -6.48 -4.64
CA CYS A 92 -3.26 -5.13 -4.22
C CYS A 92 -2.07 -4.62 -5.02
N GLN A 93 -1.95 -3.31 -5.07
CA GLN A 93 -0.80 -2.61 -5.59
C GLN A 93 -0.61 -1.29 -4.86
N THR A 94 0.63 -0.99 -4.47
CA THR A 94 1.00 0.34 -3.97
C THR A 94 1.00 1.36 -5.11
N VAL A 95 0.29 2.47 -4.91
CA VAL A 95 0.22 3.60 -5.84
C VAL A 95 0.73 4.87 -5.16
N SER A 96 1.49 5.68 -5.88
CA SER A 96 1.98 6.96 -5.39
C SER A 96 1.37 8.14 -6.15
N SER A 97 1.44 9.32 -5.54
CA SER A 97 0.90 10.55 -6.13
C SER A 97 1.50 10.89 -7.50
N SER A 98 2.78 10.57 -7.72
CA SER A 98 3.48 10.75 -8.99
C SER A 98 2.97 9.83 -10.11
N GLN A 99 2.16 8.82 -9.78
CA GLN A 99 1.68 7.77 -10.68
C GLN A 99 0.20 7.91 -11.06
N ALA A 100 -0.43 9.07 -10.84
CA ALA A 100 -1.87 9.29 -10.99
C ALA A 100 -2.39 9.31 -12.46
N PHE A 101 -1.98 8.35 -13.30
CA PHE A 101 -2.36 8.20 -14.71
C PHE A 101 -3.19 6.93 -15.01
N GLY A 102 -3.84 6.35 -14.00
CA GLY A 102 -4.61 5.11 -14.14
C GLY A 102 -3.71 3.87 -13.99
N ARG A 103 -4.23 2.85 -13.31
CA ARG A 103 -3.46 1.66 -12.91
C ARG A 103 -4.28 0.39 -13.03
N TRP A 104 -3.55 -0.72 -13.08
CA TRP A 104 -4.09 -2.05 -13.30
C TRP A 104 -3.83 -2.94 -12.09
N ILE A 105 -4.80 -3.76 -11.71
CA ILE A 105 -4.66 -4.85 -10.73
C ILE A 105 -5.05 -6.14 -11.43
N ALA A 106 -4.09 -7.05 -11.52
CA ALA A 106 -4.35 -8.41 -11.99
C ALA A 106 -5.13 -9.18 -10.92
N VAL A 107 -6.24 -9.78 -11.32
CA VAL A 107 -7.12 -10.60 -10.48
C VAL A 107 -7.44 -11.90 -11.21
N GLU A 108 -7.52 -13.01 -10.48
CA GLU A 108 -7.80 -14.33 -11.10
C GLU A 108 -9.26 -14.47 -11.52
N HIS A 109 -10.16 -13.84 -10.76
CA HIS A 109 -11.60 -13.91 -10.93
C HIS A 109 -12.18 -12.50 -11.00
N PRO A 110 -12.06 -11.80 -12.16
CA PRO A 110 -12.54 -10.42 -12.32
C PRO A 110 -14.01 -10.24 -11.93
N GLU A 111 -14.84 -11.25 -12.18
CA GLU A 111 -16.27 -11.27 -11.84
C GLU A 111 -16.57 -11.19 -10.34
N GLN A 112 -15.57 -11.40 -9.48
CA GLN A 112 -15.71 -11.32 -8.02
C GLN A 112 -15.43 -9.91 -7.48
N VAL A 113 -14.85 -9.02 -8.29
CA VAL A 113 -14.50 -7.67 -7.88
C VAL A 113 -15.76 -6.84 -7.64
N ASP A 114 -15.91 -6.31 -6.44
CA ASP A 114 -17.02 -5.44 -6.03
C ASP A 114 -16.58 -3.99 -5.86
N ALA A 115 -15.32 -3.76 -5.46
CA ALA A 115 -14.77 -2.43 -5.29
C ALA A 115 -13.24 -2.40 -5.40
N VAL A 116 -12.71 -1.18 -5.59
CA VAL A 116 -11.29 -0.85 -5.34
C VAL A 116 -11.24 0.07 -4.13
N LEU A 117 -10.51 -0.34 -3.09
CA LEU A 117 -10.35 0.39 -1.84
C LEU A 117 -8.90 0.80 -1.64
N LEU A 118 -8.70 1.90 -0.92
CA LEU A 118 -7.39 2.40 -0.51
C LEU A 118 -7.22 2.19 0.99
N ILE A 119 -6.01 1.86 1.41
CA ILE A 119 -5.61 1.75 2.82
C ILE A 119 -4.91 3.05 3.20
N PRO A 120 -5.25 3.69 4.33
CA PRO A 120 -4.77 5.03 4.65
C PRO A 120 -3.27 5.10 4.99
N ASN A 121 -2.63 3.98 5.34
CA ASN A 121 -1.22 3.98 5.77
C ASN A 121 -0.29 4.41 4.63
N ASP A 122 0.60 5.37 4.90
CA ASP A 122 1.59 5.83 3.94
C ASP A 122 2.68 4.78 3.70
N GLN A 123 2.79 4.34 2.46
CA GLN A 123 3.76 3.36 1.96
C GLN A 123 4.99 4.02 1.31
N SER A 124 5.15 5.35 1.44
CA SER A 124 6.27 6.09 0.84
C SER A 124 7.62 5.85 1.50
N HIS A 125 7.65 5.15 2.65
CA HIS A 125 8.87 4.84 3.38
C HIS A 125 9.89 4.05 2.55
N ASP A 126 11.17 4.44 2.64
CA ASP A 126 12.27 3.73 1.97
C ASP A 126 12.33 2.27 2.48
N ARG A 127 12.35 1.30 1.55
CA ARG A 127 12.23 -0.15 1.81
C ARG A 127 13.44 -0.78 2.52
N ARG A 128 14.25 0.02 3.22
CA ARG A 128 15.38 -0.50 3.98
C ARG A 128 14.82 -1.34 5.12
N THR A 129 15.41 -2.51 5.32
CA THR A 129 14.90 -3.50 6.26
C THR A 129 15.27 -3.13 7.69
N CYS A 130 14.60 -3.77 8.64
CA CYS A 130 14.97 -3.70 10.05
C CYS A 130 16.38 -4.20 10.40
N GLU A 131 17.08 -4.80 9.44
CA GLU A 131 18.48 -5.21 9.59
C GLU A 131 19.45 -4.00 9.47
N ALA A 132 18.99 -2.87 8.94
CA ALA A 132 19.75 -1.63 8.87
C ALA A 132 19.68 -0.86 10.20
N ASP A 133 20.79 -0.19 10.58
CA ASP A 133 20.78 0.74 11.71
C ASP A 133 19.83 1.92 11.44
N ILE A 134 19.27 2.53 12.48
CA ILE A 134 18.38 3.70 12.35
C ILE A 134 19.02 4.87 11.59
N LYS A 135 20.34 5.02 11.68
CA LYS A 135 21.10 6.03 10.91
C LYS A 135 21.30 5.63 9.46
N ASP A 136 21.22 4.34 9.18
CA ASP A 136 21.36 3.75 7.85
C ASP A 136 19.98 3.49 7.21
N GLY A 137 18.89 3.87 7.89
CA GLY A 137 17.52 3.86 7.40
C GLY A 137 16.65 2.73 7.95
N GLY A 138 17.03 2.09 9.06
CA GLY A 138 16.08 1.35 9.89
C GLY A 138 15.09 2.29 10.61
N GLY A 139 13.92 1.78 11.04
CA GLY A 139 12.92 2.57 11.76
C GLY A 139 11.55 1.92 11.83
N THR A 140 10.53 2.65 12.28
CA THR A 140 9.14 2.18 12.23
C THR A 140 8.67 2.17 10.77
N HIS A 141 8.17 1.03 10.32
CA HIS A 141 7.65 0.85 8.96
C HIS A 141 6.11 0.88 8.95
N PRO A 142 5.48 1.16 7.81
CA PRO A 142 4.05 0.98 7.63
C PRO A 142 3.69 -0.51 7.61
N PRO A 143 2.42 -0.86 7.90
CA PRO A 143 1.99 -2.24 7.86
C PRO A 143 2.30 -2.90 6.51
N GLU A 144 2.56 -4.21 6.54
CA GLU A 144 2.72 -4.97 5.32
C GLU A 144 1.48 -4.81 4.41
N PRO A 145 1.68 -4.59 3.09
CA PRO A 145 0.59 -4.56 2.14
C PRO A 145 -0.27 -5.83 2.24
N PRO A 146 -1.60 -5.74 2.08
CA PRO A 146 -2.43 -6.92 2.17
C PRO A 146 -2.10 -7.96 1.10
N SER A 147 -2.17 -9.22 1.52
CA SER A 147 -2.08 -10.35 0.62
C SER A 147 -3.46 -10.73 0.09
N ARG A 148 -3.49 -11.49 -1.01
CA ARG A 148 -4.75 -12.07 -1.50
C ARG A 148 -5.38 -12.94 -0.41
N GLY A 149 -6.68 -12.78 -0.18
CA GLY A 149 -7.42 -13.48 0.87
C GLY A 149 -7.44 -12.74 2.22
N ASP A 150 -6.68 -11.65 2.38
CA ASP A 150 -6.77 -10.81 3.57
C ASP A 150 -8.11 -10.06 3.61
N GLN A 151 -8.69 -10.01 4.80
CA GLN A 151 -9.88 -9.21 5.09
C GLN A 151 -9.49 -7.75 5.35
N LEU A 152 -10.17 -6.82 4.67
CA LEU A 152 -10.09 -5.37 4.90
C LEU A 152 -11.32 -4.83 5.65
#